data_AF-A0A9N8ZMK1-F1
#
_entry.id   AF-A0A9N8ZMK1-F1
#
_cell.length_a   1.000
_cell.length_b   1.000
_cell.length_c   1.000
_cell.angle_alpha   90.00
_cell.angle_beta   90.00
_cell.angle_gamma   90.00
#
_symmetry.space_group_name_H-M   'P 1'
#
loop_
_entity.id
_entity.type
_entity.pdbx_description
1 polymer ?
#
loop_
_entity_poly.entity_id
_entity_poly.type
_entity_poly.pdbx_seq_one_letter_code
_entity_poly.pdbx_strand_id
1 'polypeptide(L)'
;MPVNKFASKSPFPTKKIIDSSLFSKYQRRVQNLGLAKYLSPFSRSYHVGSIVVTVAAGAYIVLYADFKQDHHCFVPVRNWYHRKISEFWTLSDKEKQELREQGKL
;
A
#
# COMPACT_ATOMS: atom_id res chain seq x y z
N MET A 1 56.56 51.74 0.91
CA MET A 1 55.60 51.04 0.02
C MET A 1 54.91 49.95 0.84
N PRO A 2 53.61 50.08 1.17
CA PRO A 2 52.88 49.03 1.88
C PRO A 2 52.31 47.98 0.90
N VAL A 3 52.57 46.71 1.18
CA VAL A 3 52.09 45.57 0.38
C VAL A 3 50.59 45.35 0.63
N ASN A 4 49.85 45.35 -0.47
CA ASN A 4 48.39 45.28 -0.52
C ASN A 4 47.88 43.90 -0.05
N LYS A 5 47.12 43.84 1.06
CA LYS A 5 46.50 42.60 1.58
C LYS A 5 45.14 42.38 0.91
N PHE A 6 45.11 41.88 -0.31
CA PHE A 6 43.91 41.27 -0.88
C PHE A 6 44.14 39.77 -1.07
N ALA A 7 43.96 39.03 0.02
CA ALA A 7 43.81 37.58 -0.04
C ALA A 7 42.43 37.28 -0.64
N SER A 8 42.41 36.91 -1.92
CA SER A 8 41.22 36.45 -2.63
C SER A 8 40.66 35.19 -1.95
N LYS A 9 39.51 35.31 -1.28
CA LYS A 9 38.72 34.14 -0.89
C LYS A 9 38.10 33.56 -2.15
N SER A 10 38.59 32.40 -2.59
CA SER A 10 37.99 31.63 -3.69
C SER A 10 36.62 31.06 -3.27
N PRO A 11 35.64 30.92 -4.20
CA PRO A 11 34.25 30.57 -3.86
C PRO A 11 33.96 29.06 -3.92
N PHE A 12 34.99 28.22 -4.06
CA PHE A 12 34.78 26.78 -4.20
C PHE A 12 34.55 26.15 -2.83
N PRO A 13 33.42 25.45 -2.59
CA PRO A 13 33.25 24.68 -1.37
C PRO A 13 34.30 23.58 -1.40
N THR A 14 35.39 23.78 -0.66
CA THR A 14 36.36 22.71 -0.36
C THR A 14 35.55 21.51 0.09
N LYS A 15 35.64 20.41 -0.67
CA LYS A 15 35.10 19.09 -0.33
C LYS A 15 35.58 18.80 1.09
N LYS A 16 34.75 19.08 2.10
CA LYS A 16 35.09 18.78 3.49
C LYS A 16 35.38 17.29 3.49
N ILE A 17 36.60 16.92 3.85
CA ILE A 17 36.94 15.54 4.15
C ILE A 17 36.05 15.19 5.33
N ILE A 18 34.88 14.62 5.05
CA ILE A 18 33.96 14.18 6.08
C ILE A 18 34.71 13.06 6.77
N ASP A 19 35.12 13.32 8.01
CA ASP A 19 35.76 12.33 8.86
C ASP A 19 34.89 11.05 8.86
N SER A 20 35.48 9.95 8.41
CA SER A 20 34.80 8.66 8.28
C SER A 20 34.25 8.18 9.63
N SER A 21 34.85 8.64 10.73
CA SER A 21 34.36 8.38 12.09
C SER A 21 33.06 9.14 12.41
N LEU A 22 32.89 10.35 11.88
CA LEU A 22 31.66 11.13 12.05
C LEU A 22 30.54 10.60 11.16
N PHE A 23 30.87 10.17 9.93
CA PHE A 23 29.91 9.54 9.04
C PHE A 23 29.38 8.23 9.63
N SER A 24 30.27 7.37 10.16
CA SER A 24 29.85 6.12 10.81
C SER A 24 29.06 6.36 12.09
N LYS A 25 29.38 7.38 12.89
CA LYS A 25 28.55 7.80 14.04
C LYS A 25 27.18 8.30 13.61
N TYR A 26 27.08 9.09 12.55
CA TYR A 26 25.82 9.54 11.99
C TYR A 26 25.00 8.36 11.47
N GLN A 27 25.60 7.46 10.72
CA GLN A 27 24.95 6.26 10.21
C GLN A 27 24.43 5.38 11.34
N ARG A 28 25.21 5.17 12.41
CA ARG A 28 24.75 4.47 13.62
C ARG A 28 23.59 5.20 14.30
N ARG A 29 23.60 6.53 14.36
CA ARG A 29 22.46 7.30 14.92
C ARG A 29 21.21 7.17 14.06
N VAL A 30 21.33 7.27 12.74
CA VAL A 30 20.20 7.10 11.80
C VAL A 30 19.66 5.68 11.83
N GLN A 31 20.52 4.68 11.92
CA GLN A 31 20.12 3.27 12.04
C GLN A 31 19.53 2.95 13.43
N ASN A 32 20.10 3.51 14.51
CA ASN A 32 19.59 3.36 15.88
C ASN A 32 18.37 4.25 16.19
N LEU A 33 18.09 5.27 15.36
CA LEU A 33 16.87 6.08 15.44
C LEU A 33 15.61 5.25 15.16
N GLY A 34 15.75 3.95 14.84
CA GLY A 34 14.63 3.04 14.92
C GLY A 34 13.49 3.47 14.02
N LEU A 35 13.78 3.93 12.80
CA LEU A 35 12.75 4.23 11.81
C LEU A 35 11.85 3.02 11.51
N ALA A 36 12.30 1.80 11.83
CA ALA A 36 11.49 0.59 11.82
C ALA A 36 10.51 0.46 13.02
N LYS A 37 10.74 1.18 14.13
CA LYS A 37 9.93 1.19 15.37
C LYS A 37 8.92 2.35 15.45
N TYR A 38 9.05 3.39 14.62
CA TYR A 38 8.14 4.56 14.63
C TYR A 38 6.85 4.38 13.82
N LEU A 39 6.68 3.26 13.12
CA LEU A 39 5.37 2.87 12.63
C LEU A 39 4.59 2.32 13.83
N SER A 40 3.84 3.20 14.49
CA SER A 40 2.84 2.83 15.50
C SER A 40 2.12 1.56 15.05
N PRO A 41 1.84 0.58 15.93
CA PRO A 41 1.06 -0.60 15.54
C PRO A 41 -0.24 -0.20 14.81
N PHE A 42 -0.80 0.96 15.17
CA PHE A 42 -1.94 1.56 14.51
C PHE A 42 -1.70 1.95 13.05
N SER A 43 -0.48 2.36 12.69
CA SER A 43 -0.10 2.69 11.30
C SER A 43 -0.14 1.47 10.39
N ARG A 44 0.21 0.28 10.90
CA ARG A 44 0.12 -0.97 10.12
C ARG A 44 -1.34 -1.33 9.88
N SER A 45 -2.18 -1.27 10.91
CA SER A 45 -3.62 -1.50 10.80
C SER A 45 -4.29 -0.48 9.87
N TYR A 46 -3.90 0.79 9.95
CA TYR A 46 -4.38 1.83 9.06
C TYR A 46 -3.99 1.57 7.60
N HIS A 47 -2.76 1.14 7.35
CA HIS A 47 -2.30 0.82 6.00
C HIS A 47 -3.05 -0.38 5.40
N VAL A 48 -3.26 -1.44 6.17
CA VAL A 48 -4.09 -2.57 5.72
C VAL A 48 -5.53 -2.12 5.50
N GLY A 49 -6.09 -1.33 6.43
CA GLY A 49 -7.42 -0.76 6.32
C GLY A 49 -7.60 0.10 5.06
N SER A 50 -6.63 0.95 4.74
CA SER A 50 -6.70 1.82 3.55
C SER A 50 -6.66 1.02 2.25
N ILE A 51 -5.90 -0.08 2.19
CA ILE A 51 -5.92 -1.01 1.04
C ILE A 51 -7.30 -1.63 0.89
N VAL A 52 -7.87 -2.17 1.98
CA VAL A 52 -9.20 -2.80 1.96
C VAL A 52 -10.28 -1.79 1.52
N VAL A 53 -10.27 -0.59 2.10
CA VAL A 53 -11.21 0.49 1.74
C VAL A 53 -11.07 0.87 0.27
N THR A 54 -9.85 0.97 -0.25
CA THR A 54 -9.62 1.32 -1.66
C THR A 54 -10.17 0.25 -2.61
N VAL A 55 -9.93 -1.03 -2.30
CA VAL A 55 -10.47 -2.15 -3.09
C VAL A 55 -11.99 -2.16 -3.04
N ALA A 56 -12.58 -1.99 -1.85
CA ALA A 56 -14.04 -1.95 -1.67
C ALA A 56 -14.67 -0.77 -2.42
N ALA A 57 -14.07 0.42 -2.34
CA ALA A 57 -14.54 1.60 -3.07
C ALA A 57 -14.44 1.40 -4.58
N GLY A 58 -13.35 0.82 -5.07
CA GLY A 58 -13.20 0.48 -6.50
C GLY A 58 -14.29 -0.48 -6.98
N ALA A 59 -14.54 -1.55 -6.22
CA ALA A 59 -15.61 -2.50 -6.53
C ALA A 59 -17.00 -1.81 -6.52
N TYR A 60 -17.28 -0.96 -5.53
CA TYR A 60 -18.53 -0.21 -5.44
C TYR A 60 -18.70 0.74 -6.63
N ILE A 61 -17.68 1.51 -7.00
CA ILE A 61 -17.74 2.43 -8.14
C ILE A 61 -18.01 1.67 -9.44
N VAL A 62 -17.34 0.53 -9.63
CA VAL A 62 -17.54 -0.33 -10.81
C VAL A 62 -18.98 -0.84 -10.87
N LEU A 63 -19.52 -1.34 -9.76
CA LEU A 63 -20.90 -1.84 -9.69
C LEU A 63 -21.94 -0.70 -9.79
N TYR A 64 -21.64 0.48 -9.24
CA TYR A 64 -22.50 1.67 -9.33
C TYR A 64 -22.54 2.24 -10.74
N ALA A 65 -21.41 2.27 -11.44
CA ALA A 65 -21.35 2.64 -12.85
C ALA A 65 -22.12 1.66 -13.75
N ASP A 66 -22.30 0.42 -13.29
CA ASP A 66 -23.04 -0.68 -13.93
C ASP A 66 -24.55 -0.66 -13.64
N PHE A 67 -25.09 0.39 -13.02
CA PHE A 67 -26.54 0.49 -12.78
C PHE A 67 -27.38 0.70 -14.05
N LYS A 68 -26.75 0.79 -15.23
CA LYS A 68 -27.43 0.82 -16.53
C LYS A 68 -27.46 -0.59 -17.12
N GLN A 69 -28.59 -0.97 -17.72
CA GLN A 69 -28.77 -2.29 -18.36
C GLN A 69 -27.93 -2.51 -19.62
N ASP A 70 -27.17 -1.50 -20.07
CA ASP A 70 -26.40 -1.57 -21.30
C ASP A 70 -25.11 -2.38 -21.13
N HIS A 71 -24.66 -3.02 -22.21
CA HIS A 71 -23.42 -3.80 -22.21
C HIS A 71 -22.19 -2.87 -22.18
N HIS A 72 -21.41 -2.90 -21.10
CA HIS A 72 -20.17 -2.11 -21.00
C HIS A 72 -18.97 -2.92 -20.49
N CYS A 73 -17.80 -2.27 -20.37
CA CYS A 73 -16.52 -2.91 -20.05
C CYS A 73 -16.44 -3.54 -18.64
N PHE A 74 -17.41 -3.30 -17.77
CA PHE A 74 -17.41 -3.84 -16.40
C PHE A 74 -18.38 -5.00 -16.19
N VAL A 75 -19.13 -5.41 -17.22
CA VAL A 75 -20.04 -6.57 -17.19
C VAL A 75 -19.37 -7.85 -16.65
N PRO A 76 -18.09 -8.17 -16.97
CA PRO A 76 -17.42 -9.34 -16.38
C PRO A 76 -17.29 -9.26 -14.86
N VAL A 77 -17.05 -8.06 -14.31
CA VAL A 77 -16.91 -7.83 -12.86
C VAL A 77 -18.25 -8.01 -12.16
N ARG A 78 -19.33 -7.47 -12.74
CA ARG A 78 -20.70 -7.69 -12.24
C ARG A 78 -21.09 -9.17 -12.26
N ASN A 79 -20.83 -9.88 -13.35
CA ASN A 79 -21.13 -11.31 -13.43
C ASN A 79 -20.35 -12.12 -12.39
N TRP A 80 -19.08 -11.77 -12.17
CA TRP A 80 -18.28 -12.37 -11.10
C TRP A 80 -18.86 -12.09 -9.71
N TYR A 81 -19.26 -10.84 -9.44
CA TYR A 81 -19.86 -10.45 -8.17
C TYR A 81 -21.16 -11.20 -7.91
N HIS A 82 -22.09 -11.22 -8.88
CA HIS A 82 -23.34 -11.97 -8.74
C HIS A 82 -23.11 -13.46 -8.55
N ARG A 83 -22.16 -14.06 -9.28
CA ARG A 83 -21.79 -15.47 -9.08
C ARG A 83 -21.27 -15.72 -7.67
N LYS A 84 -20.45 -14.83 -7.11
CA LYS A 84 -19.94 -14.96 -5.74
C LYS A 84 -21.01 -14.78 -4.68
N ILE A 85 -21.92 -13.82 -4.87
CA ILE A 85 -23.07 -13.64 -3.99
C ILE A 85 -23.98 -14.88 -4.07
N SER A 86 -24.28 -15.40 -5.27
CA SER A 86 -25.09 -16.62 -5.39
C SER A 86 -24.40 -17.82 -4.75
N GLU A 87 -23.10 -18.04 -4.97
CA GLU A 87 -22.34 -19.12 -4.31
C GLU A 87 -22.34 -18.98 -2.78
N PHE A 88 -22.34 -17.76 -2.25
CA PHE A 88 -22.35 -17.54 -0.79
C PHE A 88 -23.72 -17.82 -0.16
N TRP A 89 -24.81 -17.46 -0.85
CA TRP A 89 -26.17 -17.60 -0.32
C TRP A 89 -26.89 -18.88 -0.77
N THR A 90 -26.32 -19.65 -1.69
CA THR A 90 -26.92 -20.88 -2.19
C THR A 90 -25.97 -22.05 -2.01
N LEU A 91 -26.54 -23.21 -1.66
CA LEU A 91 -25.77 -24.45 -1.60
C LEU A 91 -25.30 -24.83 -3.01
N SER A 92 -24.01 -25.15 -3.12
CA SER A 92 -23.43 -25.76 -4.31
C SER A 92 -24.04 -27.15 -4.56
N ASP A 93 -23.95 -27.63 -5.79
CA ASP A 93 -24.50 -28.95 -6.14
C ASP A 93 -23.81 -30.08 -5.37
N LYS A 94 -22.54 -29.90 -5.00
CA LYS A 94 -21.82 -30.84 -4.13
C LYS A 94 -22.38 -30.85 -2.72
N GLU A 95 -22.62 -29.69 -2.12
CA GLU A 95 -23.19 -29.60 -0.77
C GLU A 95 -24.65 -30.10 -0.75
N LYS A 96 -25.41 -29.86 -1.82
CA LYS A 96 -26.75 -30.46 -1.99
C LYS A 96 -26.67 -31.98 -2.08
N GLN A 97 -25.66 -32.53 -2.76
CA GLN A 97 -25.46 -33.97 -2.87
C GLN A 97 -25.03 -34.59 -1.53
N GLU A 98 -24.11 -33.96 -0.80
CA GLU A 98 -23.74 -34.38 0.55
C GLU A 98 -24.93 -34.35 1.53
N LEU A 99 -25.79 -33.32 1.44
CA LEU A 99 -27.01 -33.25 2.27
C LEU A 99 -28.03 -34.34 1.91
N ARG A 100 -28.14 -34.71 0.63
CA ARG A 100 -28.97 -35.85 0.18
C ARG A 100 -28.43 -37.17 0.69
N GLU A 101 -27.12 -37.39 0.63
CA GLU A 101 -26.47 -38.60 1.16
C GLU A 101 -26.62 -38.71 2.69
N GLN A 102 -26.68 -37.58 3.39
CA GLN A 102 -26.98 -37.52 4.83
C GLN A 102 -28.47 -37.63 5.18
N GLY A 103 -29.37 -37.71 4.19
CA GLY A 103 -30.82 -37.78 4.42
C GLY A 103 -31.44 -36.52 5.04
N LYS A 104 -30.78 -35.37 4.90
CA LYS A 104 -31.23 -34.07 5.45
C LYS A 104 -31.98 -33.20 4.42
N LEU A 105 -32.12 -33.70 3.20
CA LEU A 105 -32.76 -33.07 2.05
C LEU A 105 -33.72 -34.04 1.36
#